data_AF-A0A939B9M9-F1
#
_entry.id   AF-A0A939B9M9-F1
#
_cell.length_a   1.000
_cell.length_b   1.000
_cell.length_c   1.000
_cell.angle_alpha   90.00
_cell.angle_beta   90.00
_cell.angle_gamma   90.00
#
_symmetry.space_group_name_H-M   'P 1'
#
loop_
_entity.id
_entity.type
_entity.pdbx_description
1 polymer ?
#
loop_
_entity_poly.entity_id
_entity_poly.type
_entity_poly.pdbx_seq_one_letter_code
_entity_poly.pdbx_strand_id
1 'polypeptide(L)' 'MRVTRDPDGTYVLSCTEIELGYIAEGLYAVEDTGRRCIEAKIPDEVDAAALRDELYLLGDMRAQIDAALD' A
#
# COMPACT_ATOMS: atom_id res chain seq x y z
N MET A 1 14.10 -4.42 7.05
CA MET A 1 12.89 -5.23 6.96
C MET A 1 13.33 -6.68 6.99
N ARG A 2 12.65 -7.54 7.75
CA ARG A 2 12.98 -8.96 7.85
C ARG A 2 11.71 -9.77 7.59
N VAL A 3 11.85 -10.86 6.84
CA VAL A 3 10.77 -11.83 6.62
C VAL A 3 11.18 -13.13 7.27
N THR A 4 10.34 -13.65 8.15
CA THR A 4 10.50 -14.97 8.77
C THR A 4 9.33 -15.86 8.39
N ARG A 5 9.60 -17.14 8.16
CA ARG A 5 8.55 -18.13 7.91
C ARG A 5 8.30 -18.92 9.19
N ASP A 6 7.06 -18.93 9.64
CA ASP A 6 6.64 -19.68 10.80
C ASP A 6 6.48 -21.19 10.48
N PRO A 7 6.54 -22.07 11.50
CA PRO A 7 6.43 -23.51 11.31
C PRO A 7 5.10 -23.98 10.69
N ASP A 8 4.03 -23.19 10.83
CA ASP A 8 2.72 -23.44 10.23
C ASP A 8 2.64 -23.05 8.74
N GLY A 9 3.71 -22.46 8.20
CA GLY A 9 3.81 -22.01 6.82
C GLY A 9 3.45 -20.54 6.60
N THR A 10 3.03 -19.81 7.64
CA THR A 10 2.76 -18.37 7.60
C THR A 10 4.07 -17.58 7.43
N TYR A 11 4.00 -16.41 6.79
CA TYR A 11 5.13 -15.49 6.71
C TYR A 11 4.86 -14.27 7.57
N VAL A 12 5.82 -13.96 8.46
CA VAL A 12 5.80 -12.78 9.30
C VAL A 12 6.79 -11.76 8.75
N LEU A 13 6.30 -10.55 8.52
CA LEU A 13 7.11 -9.40 8.15
C LEU A 13 7.41 -8.58 9.41
N SER A 14 8.67 -8.28 9.68
CA SER A 14 9.11 -7.42 10.78
C SER A 14 9.78 -6.18 10.20
N CYS A 15 9.28 -5.01 10.62
CA CYS A 15 9.77 -3.70 10.19
C CYS A 15 10.23 -2.92 11.42
N THR A 16 11.28 -2.10 11.30
CA THR A 16 11.48 -1.00 12.24
C THR A 16 10.48 0.13 11.95
N GLU A 17 10.26 1.04 12.89
CA GLU A 17 9.39 2.21 12.67
C GLU A 17 9.81 3.04 11.45
N ILE A 18 11.13 3.23 11.27
CA ILE A 18 11.67 3.96 10.10
C ILE A 18 11.31 3.24 8.79
N GLU A 19 11.45 1.91 8.75
CA GLU A 19 11.11 1.11 7.58
C GLU A 19 9.60 1.11 7.30
N LEU A 20 8.79 1.14 8.35
CA LEU A 20 7.33 1.26 8.24
C LEU A 20 6.94 2.63 7.69
N GLY A 21 7.63 3.70 8.10
CA GLY A 21 7.47 5.05 7.53
C GLY A 21 7.74 5.10 6.02
N TYR A 22 8.82 4.46 5.54
CA TYR A 22 9.09 4.39 4.10
C TYR A 22 8.02 3.63 3.32
N ILE A 23 7.43 2.59 3.92
CA ILE A 23 6.31 1.86 3.31
C ILE A 23 5.09 2.79 3.20
N ALA A 24 4.76 3.51 4.26
CA ALA A 24 3.64 4.47 4.26
C ALA A 24 3.82 5.57 3.20
N GLU A 25 5.02 6.15 3.08
CA GLU A 25 5.33 7.15 2.05
C GLU A 25 5.17 6.59 0.63
N GLY A 26 5.65 5.36 0.40
CA GLY A 26 5.51 4.68 -0.89
C GLY A 26 4.04 4.44 -1.26
N LEU A 27 3.23 3.98 -0.30
CA LEU A 27 1.79 3.77 -0.49
C LEU A 27 1.08 5.09 -0.84
N TYR A 28 1.42 6.19 -0.15
CA TYR A 28 0.87 7.51 -0.44
C TYR A 28 1.19 7.97 -1.86
N ALA A 29 2.42 7.76 -2.32
CA ALA A 29 2.83 8.16 -3.67
C ALA A 29 2.06 7.40 -4.77
N VAL A 30 1.80 6.11 -4.55
CA VAL A 30 0.99 5.29 -5.47
C VAL A 30 -0.47 5.73 -5.45
N GLU A 31 -1.04 5.96 -4.26
CA GLU A 31 -2.42 6.44 -4.09
C GLU A 31 -2.63 7.78 -4.83
N ASP A 32 -1.75 8.76 -4.58
CA ASP A 32 -1.84 10.09 -5.20
C ASP A 32 -1.70 10.02 -6.72
N THR A 33 -0.73 9.23 -7.21
CA THR A 33 -0.52 9.07 -8.64
C THR A 33 -1.71 8.41 -9.33
N GLY A 34 -2.24 7.33 -8.76
CA GLY A 34 -3.42 6.64 -9.29
C GLY A 34 -4.64 7.56 -9.33
N ARG A 35 -4.90 8.32 -8.26
CA ARG A 35 -5.97 9.34 -8.22
C ARG A 35 -5.81 10.36 -9.35
N ARG A 36 -4.62 10.92 -9.53
CA ARG A 36 -4.34 11.92 -10.58
C ARG A 36 -4.54 11.35 -11.99
N CYS A 37 -4.18 10.09 -12.22
CA CYS A 37 -4.42 9.42 -13.50
C CYS A 37 -5.92 9.28 -13.82
N ILE A 38 -6.72 8.89 -12.81
CA ILE A 38 -8.19 8.79 -12.94
C ILE A 38 -8.79 10.17 -13.26
N GLU A 39 -8.40 11.21 -12.51
CA GLU A 39 -8.88 12.59 -12.71
C GLU A 39 -8.52 13.14 -14.10
N ALA A 40 -7.32 12.82 -14.58
CA ALA A 40 -6.83 13.21 -15.90
C ALA A 40 -7.41 12.37 -17.05
N LYS A 41 -8.23 11.34 -16.75
CA LYS A 41 -8.77 10.38 -17.73
C LYS A 41 -7.67 9.77 -18.59
N ILE A 42 -6.49 9.52 -18.01
CA ILE A 42 -5.42 8.81 -18.70
C ILE A 42 -5.98 7.41 -19.00
N PRO A 43 -6.00 6.98 -20.27
CA PRO A 43 -6.47 5.65 -20.61
C PRO A 43 -5.59 4.64 -19.90
N ASP A 44 -6.20 3.91 -19.00
CA ASP A 44 -5.55 2.86 -18.25
C ASP A 44 -5.40 1.65 -19.19
N GLU A 45 -4.17 1.12 -19.33
CA GLU A 45 -3.95 -0.15 -20.04
C GLU A 45 -4.50 -1.33 -19.21
N VAL A 46 -4.77 -1.09 -17.93
CA VAL A 46 -5.40 -2.00 -16.97
C VAL A 46 -6.83 -1.52 -16.71
N ASP A 47 -7.77 -2.42 -16.44
CA ASP A 47 -9.18 -2.08 -16.28
C ASP A 47 -9.39 -1.06 -15.13
N ALA A 48 -9.95 0.12 -15.43
CA ALA A 48 -10.05 1.25 -14.49
C ALA A 48 -10.86 0.93 -13.21
N ALA A 49 -11.71 -0.10 -13.23
CA ALA A 49 -12.37 -0.61 -12.03
C ALA A 49 -11.41 -1.34 -11.09
N ALA A 50 -10.47 -2.12 -11.63
CA ALA A 50 -9.44 -2.82 -10.86
C ALA A 50 -8.48 -1.81 -10.20
N LEU A 51 -8.07 -0.76 -10.92
CA LEU A 51 -7.26 0.32 -10.35
C LEU A 51 -7.96 0.99 -9.16
N ARG A 52 -9.28 1.15 -9.22
CA ARG A 52 -10.05 1.77 -8.13
C ARG A 52 -10.07 0.91 -6.88
N ASP A 53 -10.30 -0.40 -7.03
CA ASP A 53 -10.33 -1.34 -5.90
C ASP A 53 -8.94 -1.48 -5.26
N GLU A 54 -7.87 -1.48 -6.06
CA GLU A 54 -6.49 -1.46 -5.57
C GLU A 54 -6.18 -0.20 -4.77
N LEU A 55 -6.61 0.98 -5.24
CA LEU A 55 -6.43 2.24 -4.51
C LEU A 55 -7.17 2.26 -3.16
N TYR A 56 -8.37 1.68 -3.08
CA TYR A 56 -9.07 1.50 -1.81
C TYR A 56 -8.29 0.61 -0.83
N LEU A 57 -7.74 -0.51 -1.32
CA LEU A 57 -6.93 -1.41 -0.52
C LEU A 57 -5.67 -0.73 0.04
N LEU A 58 -5.00 0.09 -0.79
CA LEU A 58 -3.82 0.86 -0.40
C LEU A 58 -4.17 1.90 0.69
N GLY A 59 -5.31 2.57 0.57
CA GLY A 59 -5.81 3.51 1.57
C GLY A 59 -6.08 2.85 2.93
N ASP A 60 -6.72 1.67 2.93
CA ASP A 60 -6.98 0.89 4.15
C ASP A 60 -5.68 0.39 4.80
N MET A 61 -4.70 -0.03 4.00
CA MET A 61 -3.38 -0.43 4.50
C MET A 61 -2.64 0.74 5.15
N ARG A 62 -2.71 1.94 4.55
CA ARG A 62 -2.14 3.16 5.15
C ARG A 62 -2.74 3.45 6.52
N ALA A 63 -4.07 3.43 6.62
CA ALA A 63 -4.76 3.71 7.88
C ALA A 63 -4.36 2.75 9.01
N GLN A 64 -4.12 1.48 8.70
CA GLN A 64 -3.64 0.50 9.67
C GLN A 64 -2.19 0.75 10.10
N ILE A 65 -1.34 1.22 9.18
CA ILE A 65 0.05 1.56 9.47
C ILE A 65 0.12 2.82 10.34
N ASP A 66 -0.60 3.88 9.99
CA ASP A 66 -0.62 5.13 10.76
C ASP A 66 -1.08 4.86 12.21
N ALA A 67 -2.13 4.05 12.39
CA ALA A 67 -2.61 3.65 13.71
C ALA A 67 -1.61 2.78 14.52
N ALA A 68 -0.65 2.14 13.87
CA ALA A 68 0.40 1.35 14.53
C ALA A 68 1.65 2.19 14.89
N LEU A 69 1.77 3.40 14.33
CA LEU A 69 2.84 4.35 14.60
C LEU A 69 2.50 5.39 15.68
N ASP A 70 1.22 5.57 16.01
CA ASP A 70 0.71 6.40 17.11
C ASP A 70 0.80 5.69 18.49
#